data_AF-A0A8S9RNG3-F1
#
_entry.id   AF-A0A8S9RNG3-F1
#
_cell.length_a   1.000
_cell.length_b   1.000
_cell.length_c   1.000
_cell.angle_alpha   90.00
_cell.angle_beta   90.00
_cell.angle_gamma   90.00
#
_symmetry.space_group_name_H-M   'P 1'
#
loop_
_entity.id
_entity.type
_entity.pdbx_description
1 polymer ?
#
loop_
_entity_poly.entity_id
_entity_poly.type
_entity_poly.pdbx_seq_one_letter_code
_entity_poly.pdbx_strand_id
1 'polypeptide(L)'
;GFINLDCGLEANESPYTEPTTKLTFTSDSDFIKTGKSGRIQNVPGLDYIRPYTVLRYFPDGVRNCYTLSVVQDTNYLIVAMFTYGNYDNLDTPPKFDLYLGPNIWTTV
;
A
#
# COMPACT_ATOMS: atom_id res chain seq x y z
N GLY A 1 5.05 17.94 -5.26
CA GLY A 1 3.79 17.51 -4.65
C GLY A 1 3.95 16.11 -4.08
N PHE A 2 2.97 15.61 -3.33
CA PHE A 2 2.99 14.27 -2.74
C PHE A 2 2.07 13.34 -3.54
N ILE A 3 2.46 12.08 -3.65
CA ILE A 3 1.59 10.99 -4.11
C ILE A 3 1.43 10.07 -2.90
N ASN A 4 0.26 10.11 -2.25
CA ASN A 4 -0.04 9.20 -1.14
C ASN A 4 -1.12 8.23 -1.61
N LEU A 5 -0.76 6.96 -1.71
CA LEU A 5 -1.66 5.89 -2.12
C LEU A 5 -2.11 5.12 -0.89
N ASP A 6 -3.41 4.91 -0.77
CA ASP A 6 -3.99 3.97 0.18
C ASP A 6 -4.22 2.65 -0.55
N CYS A 7 -3.31 1.70 -0.31
CA CYS A 7 -3.24 0.45 -1.05
C CYS A 7 -4.44 -0.44 -0.70
N GLY A 8 -5.26 -0.78 -1.70
CA GLY A 8 -6.46 -1.58 -1.48
C GLY A 8 -7.71 -0.77 -1.15
N LEU A 9 -7.63 0.57 -1.07
CA LEU A 9 -8.79 1.44 -0.94
C LEU A 9 -9.67 1.35 -2.20
N GLU A 10 -10.98 1.21 -1.99
CA GLU A 10 -11.96 1.23 -3.07
C GLU A 10 -12.02 2.61 -3.76
N ALA A 11 -12.21 2.63 -5.08
CA ALA A 11 -12.15 3.87 -5.86
C ALA A 11 -13.23 4.89 -5.46
N ASN A 12 -14.40 4.44 -4.99
CA ASN A 12 -15.49 5.30 -4.52
C ASN A 12 -15.23 5.94 -3.14
N GLU A 13 -14.25 5.45 -2.39
CA GLU A 13 -13.80 6.03 -1.12
C GLU A 13 -12.66 7.05 -1.29
N SER A 14 -12.18 7.22 -2.53
CA SER A 14 -11.09 8.11 -2.91
C SER A 14 -11.60 9.40 -3.56
N PRO A 15 -10.92 10.55 -3.36
CA PRO A 15 -9.84 10.80 -2.41
C PRO A 15 -10.36 11.09 -1.00
N TYR A 16 -9.49 11.04 0.01
CA TYR A 16 -9.80 11.55 1.34
C TYR A 16 -8.58 12.19 2.02
N THR A 17 -8.83 13.07 3.00
CA THR A 17 -7.76 13.63 3.85
C THR A 17 -7.72 12.90 5.18
N GLU A 18 -6.57 12.32 5.51
CA GLU A 18 -6.38 11.58 6.76
C GLU A 18 -6.26 12.57 7.94
N PRO A 19 -7.06 12.41 9.01
CA PRO A 19 -7.14 13.41 10.08
C PRO A 19 -5.85 13.64 10.88
N THR A 20 -4.97 12.66 11.00
CA THR A 20 -3.77 12.70 11.87
C THR A 20 -2.60 13.40 11.18
N THR A 21 -2.28 12.93 9.98
CA THR A 21 -1.16 13.38 9.14
C THR A 21 -1.53 14.59 8.28
N LYS A 22 -2.84 14.85 8.09
CA LYS A 22 -3.39 15.88 7.19
C LYS A 22 -3.04 15.67 5.72
N LEU A 23 -2.55 14.49 5.35
CA LEU A 23 -2.24 14.12 3.98
C LEU A 23 -3.49 13.66 3.25
N THR A 24 -3.62 14.03 1.98
CA THR A 24 -4.63 13.48 1.08
C THR A 24 -4.13 12.18 0.50
N PHE A 25 -4.91 11.11 0.68
CA PHE A 25 -4.69 9.79 0.12
C PHE A 25 -5.70 9.52 -1.01
N THR A 26 -5.24 8.80 -2.02
CA THR A 26 -6.06 8.32 -3.13
C THR A 26 -6.03 6.80 -3.20
N SER A 27 -7.04 6.21 -3.81
CA SER A 27 -7.03 4.78 -4.16
C SER A 27 -5.83 4.46 -5.05
N ASP A 28 -5.32 3.25 -4.90
CA ASP A 28 -4.22 2.75 -5.69
C ASP A 28 -4.64 2.10 -7.02
N SER A 29 -5.94 2.02 -7.28
CA SER A 29 -6.55 1.33 -8.43
C SER A 29 -6.07 1.83 -9.80
N ASP A 30 -5.72 3.11 -9.93
CA ASP A 30 -5.18 3.66 -11.18
C ASP A 30 -3.68 3.35 -11.39
N PHE A 31 -2.99 2.89 -10.34
CA PHE A 31 -1.54 2.70 -10.32
C PHE A 31 -1.12 1.23 -10.41
N ILE A 32 -2.04 0.29 -10.15
CA ILE A 32 -1.80 -1.14 -10.23
C ILE A 32 -3.05 -1.90 -10.70
N LYS A 33 -2.83 -2.95 -11.51
CA LYS A 33 -3.92 -3.75 -12.11
C LYS A 33 -4.09 -5.14 -11.50
N THR A 34 -3.20 -5.52 -10.58
CA THR A 34 -3.14 -6.86 -9.99
C THR A 34 -3.25 -6.80 -8.48
N GLY A 35 -3.36 -7.99 -7.87
CA GLY A 35 -3.59 -8.11 -6.44
C GLY A 35 -5.05 -7.89 -6.04
N LYS A 36 -5.32 -8.08 -4.76
CA LYS A 36 -6.65 -8.01 -4.16
C LYS A 36 -6.60 -7.07 -2.96
N SER A 37 -7.74 -6.48 -2.63
CA SER A 37 -7.88 -5.63 -1.44
C SER A 37 -8.24 -6.49 -0.23
N GLY A 38 -7.61 -6.19 0.91
CA GLY A 38 -7.87 -6.81 2.21
C GLY A 38 -8.08 -5.75 3.27
N ARG A 39 -8.77 -6.11 4.36
CA ARG A 39 -8.94 -5.26 5.54
C ARG A 39 -8.35 -5.99 6.74
N ILE A 40 -7.55 -5.28 7.51
CA ILE A 40 -6.96 -5.86 8.72
C ILE A 40 -8.06 -6.19 9.74
N GLN A 41 -7.78 -7.17 10.59
CA GLN A 41 -8.62 -7.42 11.75
C GLN A 41 -8.52 -6.26 12.74
N ASN A 42 -9.64 -5.98 13.40
CA ASN A 42 -9.65 -5.02 14.49
C ASN A 42 -8.99 -5.66 15.71
N VAL A 43 -7.78 -5.20 16.06
CA VAL A 43 -7.04 -5.68 17.22
C VAL A 43 -7.27 -4.70 18.37
N PRO A 44 -7.91 -5.13 19.48
CA PRO A 44 -8.15 -4.25 20.62
C PRO A 44 -6.84 -3.63 21.13
N GLY A 45 -6.80 -2.30 21.24
CA GLY A 45 -5.64 -1.55 21.73
C GLY A 45 -4.60 -1.15 20.66
N LEU A 46 -4.84 -1.47 19.38
CA LEU A 46 -4.04 -0.96 18.26
C LEU A 46 -4.89 -0.03 17.39
N ASP A 47 -4.64 1.28 17.51
CA ASP A 47 -5.30 2.30 16.70
C ASP A 47 -4.49 2.59 15.43
N TYR A 48 -4.86 1.95 14.33
CA TYR A 48 -4.31 2.24 13.01
C TYR A 48 -4.96 3.48 12.41
N ILE A 49 -4.14 4.40 11.88
CA ILE A 49 -4.67 5.46 11.02
C ILE A 49 -5.24 4.86 9.73
N ARG A 50 -6.21 5.55 9.11
CA ARG A 50 -6.98 5.04 7.96
C ARG A 50 -6.15 4.34 6.87
N PRO A 51 -5.02 4.89 6.36
CA PRO A 51 -4.25 4.24 5.28
C PRO A 51 -3.56 2.92 5.68
N TYR A 52 -3.61 2.54 6.95
CA TYR A 52 -3.07 1.26 7.44
C TYR A 52 -4.15 0.25 7.78
N THR A 53 -5.43 0.58 7.55
CA THR A 53 -6.57 -0.30 7.87
C THR A 53 -6.99 -1.20 6.72
N VAL A 54 -6.68 -0.80 5.49
CA VAL A 54 -6.83 -1.62 4.29
C VAL A 54 -5.45 -1.83 3.66
N LEU A 55 -5.33 -2.90 2.90
CA LEU A 55 -4.08 -3.29 2.26
C LEU A 55 -4.35 -3.87 0.88
N ARG A 56 -3.33 -3.82 0.01
CA ARG A 56 -3.28 -4.63 -1.20
C ARG A 56 -2.35 -5.81 -0.98
N TYR A 57 -2.84 -7.01 -1.29
CA TYR A 57 -2.06 -8.25 -1.22
C TYR A 57 -2.01 -8.94 -2.59
N PHE A 58 -0.99 -9.77 -2.78
CA PHE A 58 -0.67 -10.38 -4.07
C PHE A 58 -0.58 -11.91 -3.93
N PRO A 59 -1.72 -12.63 -3.97
CA PRO A 59 -1.72 -14.08 -3.91
C PRO A 59 -1.34 -14.72 -5.25
N ASP A 60 -1.46 -13.96 -6.34
CA ASP A 60 -1.27 -14.40 -7.71
C ASP A 60 -0.11 -13.61 -8.36
N GLY A 61 0.66 -14.31 -9.21
CA GLY A 61 1.76 -13.73 -9.96
C GLY A 61 3.09 -13.68 -9.19
N VAL A 62 4.20 -13.67 -9.95
CA VAL A 62 5.56 -13.65 -9.38
C VAL A 62 6.03 -12.22 -9.08
N ARG A 63 5.55 -11.23 -9.84
CA ARG A 63 5.93 -9.83 -9.71
C ARG A 63 4.74 -8.92 -10.02
N ASN A 64 4.47 -7.98 -9.12
CA ASN A 64 3.36 -7.04 -9.21
C ASN A 64 3.93 -5.62 -9.14
N CYS A 65 3.61 -4.78 -10.13
CA CYS A 65 4.28 -3.50 -10.33
C CYS A 65 3.29 -2.34 -10.25
N TYR A 66 3.60 -1.37 -9.39
CA TYR A 66 2.99 -0.04 -9.44
C TYR A 66 3.63 0.78 -10.54
N THR A 67 2.83 1.51 -11.30
CA THR A 67 3.30 2.44 -12.32
C THR A 67 3.08 3.87 -11.84
N LEU A 68 4.17 4.56 -11.48
CA LEU A 68 4.15 5.94 -11.01
C LEU A 68 4.77 6.86 -12.07
N SER A 69 4.06 7.92 -12.45
CA SER A 69 4.60 8.95 -13.32
C SER A 69 5.55 9.85 -12.53
N VAL A 70 6.82 9.87 -12.93
CA VAL A 70 7.87 10.69 -12.31
C VAL A 70 8.47 11.65 -13.32
N VAL A 71 9.06 12.73 -12.82
CA VAL A 71 9.83 13.71 -13.60
C VAL A 71 11.29 13.29 -13.58
N GLN A 72 11.90 13.23 -14.76
CA GLN A 72 13.32 12.92 -14.90
C GLN A 72 14.19 13.92 -14.12
N ASP A 73 15.36 13.47 -13.65
CA ASP A 73 16.34 14.28 -12.91
C ASP A 73 15.81 14.93 -11.62
N THR A 74 14.75 14.35 -11.05
CA THR A 74 14.18 14.75 -9.75
C THR A 74 14.45 13.68 -8.70
N ASN A 75 14.90 14.10 -7.51
CA ASN A 75 15.06 13.22 -6.37
C ASN A 75 13.72 13.03 -5.64
N TYR A 76 13.34 11.77 -5.42
CA TYR A 76 12.10 11.41 -4.74
C TYR A 76 12.40 10.69 -3.42
N LEU A 77 11.66 11.04 -2.37
CA LEU A 77 11.55 10.21 -1.19
C LEU A 77 10.44 9.19 -1.41
N ILE A 78 10.77 7.90 -1.36
CA ILE A 78 9.81 6.81 -1.48
C ILE A 78 9.66 6.17 -0.10
N VAL A 79 8.42 6.05 0.35
CA VAL A 79 8.07 5.38 1.61
C VAL A 79 7.05 4.29 1.29
N ALA A 80 7.35 3.06 1.68
CA ALA A 80 6.44 1.92 1.59
C ALA A 80 6.12 1.44 3.01
N MET A 81 4.83 1.31 3.32
CA MET A 81 4.33 0.86 4.62
C MET A 81 3.66 -0.50 4.46
N PHE A 82 3.93 -1.40 5.39
CA PHE A 82 3.42 -2.77 5.35
C PHE A 82 2.72 -3.12 6.66
N THR A 83 1.46 -3.53 6.56
CA THR A 83 0.66 -4.02 7.68
C THR A 83 0.04 -5.34 7.25
N TYR A 84 0.22 -6.41 8.04
CA TYR A 84 -0.44 -7.70 7.78
C TYR A 84 -1.83 -7.73 8.44
N GLY A 85 -1.89 -7.44 9.74
CA GLY A 85 -3.14 -7.35 10.49
C GLY A 85 -4.06 -8.57 10.36
N ASN A 86 -3.50 -9.75 10.05
CA ASN A 86 -4.22 -11.02 9.90
C ASN A 86 -5.46 -10.94 8.98
N TYR A 87 -5.38 -10.15 7.90
CA TYR A 87 -6.51 -9.91 6.98
C TYR A 87 -7.10 -11.19 6.36
N ASP A 88 -6.34 -12.28 6.31
CA ASP A 88 -6.71 -13.57 5.73
C ASP A 88 -7.00 -14.67 6.78
N ASN A 89 -6.90 -14.36 8.08
CA ASN A 89 -7.06 -15.31 9.20
C ASN A 89 -6.04 -16.46 9.23
N LEU A 90 -4.89 -16.33 8.55
CA LEU A 90 -3.85 -17.37 8.54
C LEU A 90 -2.80 -17.20 9.64
N ASP A 91 -2.75 -16.04 10.28
CA ASP A 91 -1.76 -15.63 11.28
C ASP A 91 -0.31 -15.90 10.85
N THR A 92 -0.07 -15.83 9.53
CA THR A 92 1.21 -16.14 8.90
C THR A 92 1.57 -14.98 7.98
N PRO A 93 2.34 -13.99 8.47
CA PRO A 93 2.74 -12.85 7.65
C PRO A 93 3.50 -13.29 6.39
N PRO A 94 3.24 -12.67 5.24
CA PRO A 94 3.97 -12.98 4.02
C PRO A 94 5.41 -12.46 4.09
N LYS A 95 6.30 -13.09 3.32
CA LYS A 95 7.67 -12.62 3.06
C LYS A 95 7.84 -12.35 1.57
N PHE A 96 8.37 -11.20 1.20
CA PHE A 96 8.53 -10.84 -0.21
C PHE A 96 9.65 -9.83 -0.43
N ASP A 97 10.13 -9.76 -1.66
CA ASP A 97 11.13 -8.79 -2.08
C ASP A 97 10.46 -7.54 -2.68
N LEU A 98 10.88 -6.37 -2.22
CA LEU A 98 10.51 -5.08 -2.78
C LEU A 98 11.59 -4.60 -3.75
N TYR A 99 11.19 -4.21 -4.95
CA TYR A 99 12.09 -3.73 -6.00
C TYR A 99 11.81 -2.26 -6.33
N LEU A 100 12.87 -1.50 -6.60
CA LEU A 100 12.79 -0.19 -7.24
C LEU A 100 13.36 -0.30 -8.65
N GLY A 101 12.48 -0.30 -9.65
CA GLY A 101 12.86 -0.65 -11.02
C GLY A 101 13.45 -2.07 -11.07
N PRO A 102 14.61 -2.30 -11.71
CA PRO A 102 15.22 -3.62 -11.79
C PRO A 102 15.92 -4.06 -10.48
N ASN A 103 16.18 -3.16 -9.54
CA ASN A 103 17.04 -3.42 -8.39
C ASN A 103 16.23 -3.81 -7.16
N ILE A 104 16.73 -4.80 -6.40
CA ILE A 104 16.16 -5.11 -5.09
C ILE A 104 16.42 -3.94 -4.14
N TRP A 105 15.37 -3.49 -3.48
CA TRP A 105 15.46 -2.45 -2.45
C TRP A 105 15.60 -3.09 -1.07
N THR A 106 14.70 -4.01 -0.72
CA THR A 106 14.74 -4.77 0.54
C THR A 106 13.91 -6.04 0.45
N THR A 107 14.12 -6.97 1.36
CA THR A 107 13.17 -8.06 1.67
C THR A 107 12.35 -7.64 2.89
N VAL A 108 11.04 -7.81 2.82
CA VAL A 108 10.08 -7.62 3.92
C VAL A 108 9.73 -8.98 4.50
#